data_AF-A0A9N9IS56-F1
#
_entry.id   AF-A0A9N9IS56-F1
#
_cell.length_a   1.000
_cell.length_b   1.000
_cell.length_c   1.000
_cell.angle_alpha   90.00
_cell.angle_beta   90.00
_cell.angle_gamma   90.00
#
_symmetry.space_group_name_H-M   'P 1'
#
loop_
_entity.id
_entity.type
_entity.pdbx_description
1 polymer ?
#
loop_
_entity_poly.entity_id
_entity_poly.type
_entity_poly.pdbx_seq_one_letter_code
_entity_poly.pdbx_strand_id
1 'polypeptide(L)' 'DAAHAMNPIFGLGTNNAFQDADTLSQALLNGSSEDLIPCIQKYENEMRKRSSADVLKSRKAALRQSTPIG' A
#
# COMPACT_ATOMS: atom_id res chain seq x y z
N ASP A 1 -0.33 4.20 5.69
CA ASP A 1 -0.22 3.62 7.05
C ASP A 1 -1.46 2.89 7.53
N ALA A 2 -2.65 3.49 7.59
CA ALA A 2 -3.85 2.78 8.05
C ALA A 2 -4.11 1.45 7.32
N ALA A 3 -3.89 1.41 6.01
CA ALA A 3 -4.07 0.21 5.18
C ALA A 3 -2.84 -0.71 5.12
N HIS A 4 -1.62 -0.17 5.28
CA HIS A 4 -0.37 -0.89 4.98
C HIS A 4 0.86 -0.34 5.69
N ALA A 5 0.76 -0.11 7.00
CA ALA A 5 1.91 0.26 7.83
C ALA A 5 3.10 -0.68 7.59
N MET A 6 4.28 -0.09 7.37
CA MET A 6 5.49 -0.83 7.00
C MET A 6 6.73 -0.25 7.68
N ASN A 7 7.81 -1.04 7.69
CA ASN A 7 9.08 -0.57 8.22
C ASN A 7 9.67 0.53 7.29
N PRO A 8 10.20 1.65 7.83
CA PRO A 8 10.61 2.79 7.03
C PRO A 8 11.93 2.60 6.27
N ILE A 9 12.61 1.45 6.36
CA ILE A 9 13.94 1.20 5.76
C ILE A 9 14.05 1.58 4.27
N PHE A 10 12.96 1.47 3.50
CA PHE A 10 12.95 1.83 2.08
C PHE A 10 12.29 3.18 1.77
N GLY A 11 11.75 3.89 2.77
CA GLY A 11 11.09 5.18 2.56
C GLY A 11 9.83 5.13 1.68
N LEU A 12 9.19 3.96 1.54
CA LEU A 12 8.11 3.75 0.56
C LEU A 12 6.71 4.12 1.09
N GLY A 13 6.52 4.17 2.41
CA GLY A 13 5.19 4.29 3.03
C GLY A 13 4.39 5.49 2.52
N THR A 14 4.99 6.69 2.53
CA THR A 14 4.33 7.92 2.09
C THR A 14 4.00 7.91 0.60
N ASN A 15 4.91 7.45 -0.26
CA ASN A 15 4.66 7.36 -1.70
C ASN A 15 3.54 6.38 -2.02
N ASN A 16 3.48 5.25 -1.31
CA ASN A 16 2.40 4.29 -1.46
C ASN A 16 1.05 4.89 -1.03
N ALA A 17 1.03 5.69 0.04
CA ALA A 17 -0.18 6.40 0.48
C ALA A 17 -0.62 7.50 -0.51
N PHE A 18 0.31 8.21 -1.16
CA PHE A 18 -0.02 9.18 -2.20
C PHE A 18 -0.64 8.50 -3.44
N GLN A 19 -0.05 7.40 -3.89
CA GLN A 19 -0.59 6.64 -5.02
C GLN A 19 -1.99 6.10 -4.71
N ASP A 20 -2.22 5.68 -3.46
CA ASP A 20 -3.52 5.23 -2.98
C ASP A 20 -4.58 6.34 -3.04
N ALA A 21 -4.23 7.53 -2.53
CA ALA A 21 -5.11 8.69 -2.54
C ALA A 21 -5.46 9.12 -3.97
N ASP A 22 -4.47 9.19 -4.86
CA ASP A 22 -4.69 9.54 -6.27
C ASP A 22 -5.58 8.51 -6.97
N THR A 23 -5.21 7.22 -6.90
CA THR A 23 -5.96 6.14 -7.57
C THR A 23 -7.40 6.06 -7.09
N LEU A 24 -7.62 6.11 -5.77
CA LEU A 24 -8.97 6.04 -5.21
C LEU A 24 -9.77 7.30 -5.54
N SER A 25 -9.16 8.49 -5.50
CA SER A 25 -9.85 9.74 -5.86
C SER A 25 -10.35 9.71 -7.31
N GLN A 26 -9.52 9.23 -8.25
CA GLN A 26 -9.90 9.09 -9.65
C GLN A 26 -10.99 8.03 -9.84
N ALA A 27 -10.93 6.91 -9.12
CA ALA A 27 -11.95 5.87 -9.19
C ALA A 27 -13.32 6.37 -8.67
N LEU A 28 -13.31 7.19 -7.62
CA LEU A 28 -14.53 7.76 -7.03
C LEU A 28 -15.11 8.89 -7.87
N LEU A 29 -14.27 9.72 -8.51
CA LEU A 29 -14.72 10.81 -9.39
C LEU A 29 -15.34 10.30 -10.69
N ASN A 30 -14.85 9.17 -11.21
CA ASN A 30 -15.30 8.61 -12.49
C ASN A 30 -16.42 7.55 -12.33
N GLY A 31 -16.69 7.09 -11.12
CA GLY A 31 -17.74 6.10 -10.85
C GLY A 31 -19.13 6.74 -10.72
N SER A 32 -20.18 5.99 -11.08
CA SER A 32 -21.55 6.34 -10.71
C SER A 32 -21.85 5.92 -9.26
N SER A 33 -22.96 6.39 -8.67
CA SER A 33 -23.36 5.98 -7.31
C SER A 33 -23.57 4.48 -7.17
N GLU A 34 -23.97 3.79 -8.24
CA GLU A 34 -24.15 2.34 -8.27
C GLU A 34 -22.81 1.58 -8.36
N ASP A 35 -21.75 2.25 -8.82
CA ASP A 35 -20.43 1.66 -9.04
C ASP A 35 -19.43 1.90 -7.90
N LEU A 36 -19.81 2.64 -6.85
CA LEU A 36 -18.90 3.02 -5.77
C LEU A 36 -18.27 1.82 -5.06
N ILE A 37 -19.09 0.81 -4.69
CA ILE A 37 -18.59 -0.39 -4.02
C ILE A 37 -17.64 -1.18 -4.94
N PRO A 38 -18.01 -1.51 -6.19
CA PRO A 38 -17.08 -2.13 -7.14
C PRO A 38 -15.78 -1.35 -7.36
N CYS A 39 -15.84 -0.02 -7.45
CA CYS A 39 -14.66 0.84 -7.61
C CYS A 39 -13.71 0.72 -6.42
N ILE A 40 -14.23 0.81 -5.19
CA ILE A 40 -13.44 0.67 -3.96
C ILE A 40 -12.83 -0.72 -3.89
N GLN A 41 -13.60 -1.78 -4.18
CA GLN A 41 -13.09 -3.16 -4.18
C GLN A 41 -11.95 -3.36 -5.19
N LYS A 42 -12.09 -2.81 -6.39
CA LYS A 42 -11.04 -2.88 -7.42
C LYS A 42 -9.77 -2.16 -6.94
N TYR A 43 -9.91 -0.95 -6.42
CA TYR A 43 -8.80 -0.20 -5.83
C TYR A 43 -8.12 -1.00 -4.70
N GLU A 44 -8.89 -1.53 -3.75
CA GLU A 44 -8.34 -2.30 -2.62
C GLU A 44 -7.58 -3.53 -3.06
N ASN A 45 -8.05 -4.24 -4.09
CA ASN A 45 -7.37 -5.41 -4.63
C ASN A 45 -6.00 -5.08 -5.22
N GLU A 46 -5.90 -3.99 -5.98
CA GLU A 46 -4.63 -3.56 -6.57
C GLU A 46 -3.68 -2.97 -5.52
N MET A 47 -4.19 -2.15 -4.60
CA MET A 47 -3.43 -1.63 -3.46
C MET A 47 -2.88 -2.78 -2.60
N ARG A 48 -3.71 -3.78 -2.27
CA ARG A 48 -3.32 -4.92 -1.43
C ARG A 48 -2.20 -5.74 -2.07
N LYS A 49 -2.26 -5.99 -3.38
CA LYS A 49 -1.19 -6.72 -4.12
C LYS A 49 0.14 -5.99 -4.03
N ARG A 50 0.17 -4.69 -4.36
CA ARG A 50 1.39 -3.86 -4.33
C ARG A 50 1.94 -3.69 -2.92
N SER A 51 1.11 -3.17 -2.01
CA SER A 51 1.56 -2.79 -0.67
C SER A 51 1.97 -3.99 0.18
N SER A 52 1.36 -5.16 0.00
CA SER A 52 1.79 -6.38 0.71
C SER A 52 3.21 -6.80 0.32
N ALA A 53 3.59 -6.64 -0.95
CA ALA A 53 4.94 -6.95 -1.40
C ALA A 53 5.98 -6.03 -0.73
N ASP A 54 5.70 -4.73 -0.65
CA ASP A 54 6.57 -3.74 -0.01
C ASP A 54 6.68 -3.93 1.51
N VAL A 55 5.56 -4.25 2.17
CA VAL A 55 5.53 -4.61 3.61
C VAL A 55 6.41 -5.82 3.87
N LEU A 56 6.27 -6.90 3.09
CA LEU A 56 7.08 -8.11 3.27
C LEU A 56 8.56 -7.86 2.98
N LYS A 57 8.86 -7.10 1.93
CA LYS A 57 10.23 -6.72 1.56
C LYS A 57 10.91 -5.90 2.66
N SER A 58 10.24 -4.85 3.15
CA SER A 58 10.74 -3.99 4.24
C SER A 58 10.93 -4.77 5.53
N ARG A 59 10.00 -5.65 5.89
CA ARG A 59 10.11 -6.54 7.06
C ARG A 59 11.34 -7.44 6.96
N LYS A 60 11.57 -8.08 5.81
CA LYS A 60 12.73 -8.96 5.61
C LYS A 60 14.06 -8.20 5.70
N ALA A 61 14.11 -6.98 5.17
CA ALA A 61 15.29 -6.13 5.28
C ALA A 61 15.57 -5.73 6.74
N ALA A 62 14.52 -5.33 7.48
CA ALA A 62 14.62 -5.00 8.90
C ALA A 62 15.18 -6.17 9.72
N LEU A 63 14.65 -7.38 9.49
CA LEU A 63 15.11 -8.57 10.19
C LEU A 63 16.60 -8.85 9.94
N ARG A 64 17.07 -8.72 8.68
CA ARG A 64 18.49 -8.91 8.34
C ARG A 64 19.41 -7.88 9.01
N GLN A 65 18.96 -6.64 9.18
CA GLN A 65 19.73 -5.61 9.88
C GLN A 65 19.75 -5.83 11.40
N SER A 66 18.71 -6.46 11.95
CA SER A 66 18.63 -6.76 13.39
C SER A 66 19.44 -8.00 13.82
N THR A 67 19.84 -8.87 12.88
CA THR A 67 20.64 -10.04 13.22
C THR A 67 22.09 -9.63 13.48
N PRO A 68 22.66 -9.89 14.67
CA PRO A 68 24.06 -9.59 14.95
C PRO A 68 24.97 -10.38 14.01
N ILE A 69 25.98 -9.72 13.43
CA ILE A 69 27.07 -10.41 12.74
C ILE A 69 28.01 -10.91 13.85
N GLY A 70 27.88 -12.20 14.19
CA GLY A 70 28.83 -12.92 15.04
C GLY A 70 30.01 -13.43 14.24
#